data_AF-A0A328S7U9-F1
#
_entry.id   AF-A0A328S7U9-F1
#
_cell.length_a   1.000
_cell.length_b   1.000
_cell.length_c   1.000
_cell.angle_alpha   90.00
_cell.angle_beta   90.00
_cell.angle_gamma   90.00
#
_symmetry.space_group_name_H-M   'P 1'
#
loop_
_entity.id
_entity.type
_entity.pdbx_description
1 polymer ?
#
loop_
_entity_poly.entity_id
_entity_poly.type
_entity_poly.pdbx_seq_one_letter_code
_entity_poly.pdbx_strand_id
1 'polypeptide(L)'
;MNSNNLVKLHVGLDDTDSAEGMCTTYLTHIILEKLKQNAITPLDYPRLIRLNPFARYKTRGNGALSFVVEVTPEEVSTVERIVLDEVEKYSMFEGANTNPGVVFYEGEITEPMKEYAIGAIHEIYTISYAEEFARRMGIRFHKFKKGRGIIGSIAAISIELDDVTYELLAYRIPENYGTKRLLDDDSIFLMNELTYPETFDNIDQEANYAAIEPHTPCPVLYGIRGNNP
;
A
#
# COMPACT_ATOMS: atom_id res chain seq x y z
N MET A 1 -11.13 -27.95 -24.08
CA MET A 1 -11.55 -27.21 -22.86
C MET A 1 -10.61 -26.04 -22.72
N ASN A 2 -11.19 -24.89 -22.44
CA ASN A 2 -10.81 -23.59 -22.97
C ASN A 2 -9.38 -23.16 -22.64
N SER A 3 -8.73 -22.53 -23.61
CA SER A 3 -7.62 -21.60 -23.42
C SER A 3 -7.89 -20.73 -22.20
N ASN A 4 -6.99 -20.79 -21.21
CA ASN A 4 -6.94 -19.96 -20.01
C ASN A 4 -7.19 -18.49 -20.38
N ASN A 5 -8.43 -18.02 -20.21
CA ASN A 5 -8.76 -16.61 -20.40
C ASN A 5 -8.46 -15.91 -19.08
N LEU A 6 -7.18 -15.73 -18.80
CA LEU A 6 -6.73 -15.02 -17.61
C LEU A 6 -7.09 -13.54 -17.76
N VAL A 7 -7.50 -12.94 -16.64
CA VAL A 7 -7.77 -11.52 -16.53
C VAL A 7 -6.75 -10.88 -15.60
N LYS A 8 -6.28 -9.71 -16.00
CA LYS A 8 -5.42 -8.86 -15.18
C LYS A 8 -6.30 -8.07 -14.22
N LEU A 9 -6.18 -8.38 -12.93
CA LEU A 9 -6.94 -7.74 -11.86
C LEU A 9 -6.03 -6.84 -11.05
N HIS A 10 -6.29 -5.54 -11.10
CA HIS A 10 -5.65 -4.52 -10.28
C HIS A 10 -6.40 -4.40 -8.96
N VAL A 11 -5.66 -4.47 -7.85
CA VAL A 11 -6.19 -4.28 -6.50
C VAL A 11 -5.52 -3.08 -5.87
N GLY A 12 -6.31 -2.14 -5.34
CA GLY A 12 -5.83 -0.99 -4.60
C GLY A 12 -6.42 -0.92 -3.20
N LEU A 13 -5.63 -0.48 -2.23
CA LEU A 13 -6.07 -0.29 -0.85
C LEU A 13 -5.40 0.93 -0.21
N ASP A 14 -6.16 1.64 0.63
CA ASP A 14 -5.69 2.84 1.33
C ASP A 14 -6.51 3.11 2.60
N ASP A 15 -5.96 3.92 3.51
CA ASP A 15 -6.59 4.40 4.75
C ASP A 15 -7.02 3.24 5.68
N THR A 16 -6.23 2.16 5.68
CA THR A 16 -6.43 0.96 6.53
C THR A 16 -5.70 1.05 7.88
N ASP A 17 -4.74 1.99 7.98
CA ASP A 17 -3.91 2.17 9.16
C ASP A 17 -4.57 3.07 10.22
N SER A 18 -4.06 2.99 11.45
CA SER A 18 -4.51 3.85 12.56
C SER A 18 -3.33 4.32 13.42
N ALA A 19 -3.58 5.34 14.25
CA ALA A 19 -2.58 5.85 15.19
C ALA A 19 -2.23 4.83 16.31
N GLU A 20 -3.11 3.86 16.55
CA GLU A 20 -3.02 2.92 17.68
C GLU A 20 -2.37 1.59 17.29
N GLY A 21 -2.17 1.34 16.00
CA GLY A 21 -1.60 0.10 15.48
C GLY A 21 -1.97 -0.16 14.02
N MET A 22 -1.35 -1.19 13.45
CA MET A 22 -1.46 -1.61 12.05
C MET A 22 -0.91 -0.61 11.02
N CYS A 23 -0.61 -1.10 9.82
CA CYS A 23 -0.10 -0.31 8.71
C CYS A 23 -0.62 -0.92 7.40
N THR A 24 -0.98 -0.08 6.42
CA THR A 24 -1.49 -0.52 5.11
C THR A 24 -0.51 -1.46 4.40
N THR A 25 0.79 -1.27 4.57
CA THR A 25 1.83 -2.15 4.01
C THR A 25 1.81 -3.55 4.64
N TYR A 26 1.66 -3.62 5.97
CA TYR A 26 1.56 -4.89 6.69
C TYR A 26 0.28 -5.66 6.34
N LEU A 27 -0.85 -4.95 6.24
CA LEU A 27 -2.11 -5.55 5.79
C LEU A 27 -1.99 -6.09 4.36
N THR A 28 -1.35 -5.33 3.46
CA THR A 28 -1.06 -5.81 2.09
C THR A 28 -0.23 -7.10 2.13
N HIS A 29 0.81 -7.17 2.97
CA HIS A 29 1.60 -8.38 3.13
C HIS A 29 0.75 -9.59 3.58
N ILE A 30 -0.12 -9.41 4.57
CA ILE A 30 -1.04 -10.46 5.03
C ILE A 30 -1.95 -10.95 3.89
N ILE A 31 -2.52 -10.01 3.13
CA ILE A 31 -3.37 -10.32 1.96
C ILE A 31 -2.58 -11.14 0.94
N LEU A 32 -1.36 -10.72 0.58
CA LEU A 32 -0.53 -11.42 -0.39
C LEU A 32 -0.15 -12.84 0.07
N GLU A 33 0.17 -13.03 1.36
CA GLU A 33 0.42 -14.36 1.92
C GLU A 33 -0.85 -15.23 1.88
N LYS A 34 -2.02 -14.64 2.10
CA LYS A 34 -3.30 -15.35 2.01
C LYS A 34 -3.65 -15.75 0.57
N LEU A 35 -3.39 -14.88 -0.40
CA LEU A 35 -3.55 -15.18 -1.82
C LEU A 35 -2.59 -16.31 -2.25
N LYS A 36 -1.34 -16.28 -1.77
CA LYS A 36 -0.34 -17.32 -2.06
C LYS A 36 -0.74 -18.70 -1.55
N GLN A 37 -1.44 -18.78 -0.41
CA GLN A 37 -2.04 -20.04 0.09
C GLN A 37 -3.10 -20.62 -0.86
N ASN A 38 -3.67 -19.79 -1.74
CA ASN A 38 -4.62 -20.18 -2.79
C ASN A 38 -3.94 -20.27 -4.17
N ALA A 39 -2.62 -20.39 -4.23
CA ALA A 39 -1.81 -20.42 -5.46
C ALA A 39 -1.95 -19.18 -6.36
N ILE A 40 -2.35 -18.04 -5.80
CA ILE A 40 -2.43 -16.75 -6.49
C ILE A 40 -1.26 -15.89 -6.03
N THR A 41 -0.39 -15.50 -6.96
CA THR A 41 0.74 -14.62 -6.70
C THR A 41 0.61 -13.34 -7.52
N PRO A 42 1.07 -12.19 -7.01
CA PRO A 42 1.09 -10.97 -7.79
C PRO A 42 2.08 -11.09 -8.95
N LEU A 43 1.82 -10.34 -10.03
CA LEU A 43 2.67 -10.29 -11.23
C LEU A 43 4.04 -9.66 -10.96
N ASP A 44 4.11 -8.78 -9.97
CA ASP A 44 5.31 -8.05 -9.56
C ASP A 44 5.21 -7.68 -8.07
N TYR A 45 6.20 -6.98 -7.54
CA TYR A 45 6.16 -6.40 -6.21
C TYR A 45 4.93 -5.48 -6.01
N PRO A 46 4.33 -5.46 -4.81
CA PRO A 46 3.28 -4.49 -4.50
C PRO A 46 3.87 -3.07 -4.54
N ARG A 47 3.08 -2.12 -5.03
CA ARG A 47 3.46 -0.72 -5.20
C ARG A 47 2.99 0.11 -4.01
N LEU A 48 3.90 0.86 -3.39
CA LEU A 48 3.59 1.87 -2.37
C LEU A 48 3.60 3.26 -3.01
N ILE A 49 2.43 3.87 -3.15
CA ILE A 49 2.23 5.15 -3.81
C ILE A 49 2.00 6.24 -2.77
N ARG A 50 2.95 7.17 -2.67
CA ARG A 50 2.81 8.35 -1.82
C ARG A 50 1.98 9.41 -2.53
N LEU A 51 0.89 9.83 -1.91
CA LEU A 51 -0.04 10.83 -2.44
C LEU A 51 0.27 12.22 -1.86
N ASN A 52 -0.56 13.22 -2.19
CA ASN A 52 -0.35 14.61 -1.80
C ASN A 52 0.00 14.77 -0.31
N PRO A 53 1.23 15.21 0.06
CA PRO A 53 1.62 15.32 1.45
C PRO A 53 0.84 16.41 2.19
N PHE A 54 0.15 17.32 1.51
CA PHE A 54 -0.65 18.40 2.10
C PHE A 54 -2.13 18.04 2.29
N ALA A 55 -2.55 16.81 1.97
CA ALA A 55 -3.93 16.37 2.22
C ALA A 55 -4.33 16.56 3.70
N ARG A 56 -5.49 17.20 3.92
CA ARG A 56 -5.98 17.60 5.26
C ARG A 56 -6.28 16.40 6.16
N TYR A 57 -6.87 15.36 5.59
CA TYR A 57 -7.17 14.12 6.30
C TYR A 57 -6.36 12.99 5.68
N LYS A 58 -5.14 12.83 6.17
CA LYS A 58 -4.19 11.80 5.74
C LYS A 58 -3.80 10.94 6.93
N THR A 59 -3.50 9.69 6.66
CA THR A 59 -2.72 8.87 7.58
C THR A 59 -1.23 9.24 7.49
N ARG A 60 -0.39 8.74 8.40
CA ARG A 60 1.01 9.18 8.45
C ARG A 60 1.72 8.75 7.16
N GLY A 61 2.18 9.74 6.39
CA GLY A 61 2.85 9.52 5.11
C GLY A 61 1.93 9.34 3.90
N ASN A 62 0.60 9.41 4.05
CA ASN A 62 -0.38 9.44 2.96
C ASN A 62 -0.09 8.43 1.82
N GLY A 63 0.05 7.15 2.17
CA GLY A 63 0.49 6.10 1.25
C GLY A 63 -0.62 5.10 0.94
N ALA A 64 -0.93 4.92 -0.33
CA ALA A 64 -1.83 3.90 -0.84
C ALA A 64 -1.05 2.76 -1.48
N LEU A 65 -1.58 1.54 -1.40
CA LEU A 65 -0.94 0.33 -1.90
C LEU A 65 -1.70 -0.21 -3.10
N SER A 66 -0.98 -0.80 -4.06
CA SER A 66 -1.60 -1.60 -5.11
C SER A 66 -0.77 -2.82 -5.48
N PHE A 67 -1.43 -3.84 -6.01
CA PHE A 67 -0.79 -4.98 -6.64
C PHE A 67 -1.66 -5.49 -7.79
N VAL A 68 -1.07 -6.28 -8.67
CA VAL A 68 -1.76 -6.85 -9.83
C VAL A 68 -1.61 -8.35 -9.79
N VAL A 69 -2.69 -9.08 -10.02
CA VAL A 69 -2.70 -10.53 -10.17
C VAL A 69 -3.27 -10.90 -11.53
N GLU A 70 -2.81 -12.01 -12.09
CA GLU A 70 -3.38 -12.60 -13.28
C GLU A 70 -4.11 -13.89 -12.88
N VAL A 71 -5.42 -13.89 -13.04
CA VAL A 71 -6.31 -14.91 -12.47
C VAL A 71 -7.40 -15.30 -13.45
N THR A 72 -8.01 -16.47 -13.26
CA THR A 72 -9.22 -16.86 -14.01
C THR A 72 -10.43 -16.03 -13.57
N PRO A 73 -11.49 -15.90 -14.40
CA PRO A 73 -12.71 -15.21 -14.02
C PRO A 73 -13.37 -15.77 -12.74
N GLU A 74 -13.23 -17.07 -12.48
CA GLU A 74 -13.71 -17.70 -11.26
C GLU A 74 -12.91 -17.26 -10.02
N GLU A 75 -11.59 -17.15 -10.16
CA GLU A 75 -10.67 -16.74 -9.10
C GLU A 75 -10.79 -15.26 -8.72
N VAL A 76 -11.27 -14.39 -9.61
CA VAL A 76 -11.54 -12.96 -9.31
C VAL A 76 -12.36 -12.81 -8.02
N SER A 77 -13.44 -13.60 -7.90
CA SER A 77 -14.30 -13.60 -6.71
C SER A 77 -13.57 -14.06 -5.43
N THR A 78 -12.59 -14.95 -5.58
CA THR A 78 -11.75 -15.44 -4.48
C THR A 78 -10.77 -14.36 -4.02
N VAL A 79 -10.15 -13.64 -4.96
CA VAL A 79 -9.25 -12.51 -4.65
C VAL A 79 -10.01 -11.43 -3.91
N GLU A 80 -11.15 -10.99 -4.43
CA GLU A 80 -11.99 -9.97 -3.79
C GLU A 80 -12.40 -10.36 -2.38
N ARG A 81 -12.90 -11.59 -2.21
CA ARG A 81 -13.30 -12.07 -0.89
C ARG A 81 -12.13 -12.07 0.09
N ILE A 82 -10.97 -12.60 -0.29
CA ILE A 82 -9.78 -12.60 0.57
C ILE A 82 -9.38 -11.18 0.95
N VAL A 83 -9.30 -10.27 -0.03
CA VAL A 83 -8.92 -8.88 0.22
C VAL A 83 -9.91 -8.22 1.19
N LEU A 84 -11.21 -8.35 0.94
CA LEU A 84 -12.24 -7.73 1.78
C LEU A 84 -12.30 -8.35 3.18
N ASP A 85 -12.21 -9.68 3.30
CA ASP A 85 -12.22 -10.40 4.58
C ASP A 85 -11.02 -9.96 5.45
N GLU A 86 -9.81 -9.89 4.87
CA GLU A 86 -8.61 -9.49 5.63
C GLU A 86 -8.63 -7.99 5.97
N VAL A 87 -9.14 -7.13 5.07
CA VAL A 87 -9.34 -5.71 5.38
C VAL A 87 -10.36 -5.53 6.50
N GLU A 88 -11.47 -6.27 6.48
CA GLU A 88 -12.46 -6.22 7.57
C GLU A 88 -11.89 -6.73 8.89
N LYS A 89 -11.11 -7.81 8.85
CA LYS A 89 -10.54 -8.40 10.05
C LYS A 89 -9.46 -7.54 10.73
N TYR A 90 -8.61 -6.89 9.93
CA TYR A 90 -7.40 -6.24 10.43
C TYR A 90 -7.45 -4.72 10.39
N SER A 91 -8.41 -4.11 9.68
CA SER A 91 -8.59 -2.66 9.75
C SER A 91 -9.05 -2.27 11.15
N MET A 92 -8.37 -1.28 11.73
CA MET A 92 -8.74 -0.77 13.05
C MET A 92 -9.94 0.17 12.93
N PHE A 93 -11.14 -0.40 12.81
CA PHE A 93 -12.40 0.35 12.70
C PHE A 93 -12.74 1.18 13.95
N GLU A 94 -12.01 1.04 15.06
CA GLU A 94 -12.19 1.89 16.22
C GLU A 94 -11.53 3.27 16.05
N GLY A 95 -10.53 3.38 15.15
CA GLY A 95 -9.89 4.65 14.82
C GLY A 95 -10.85 5.62 14.14
N ALA A 96 -11.09 6.79 14.74
CA ALA A 96 -12.03 7.79 14.23
C ALA A 96 -11.70 8.29 12.81
N ASN A 97 -10.41 8.25 12.43
CA ASN A 97 -9.91 8.75 11.15
C ASN A 97 -9.62 7.67 10.10
N THR A 98 -9.71 6.39 10.45
CA THR A 98 -9.49 5.25 9.54
C THR A 98 -10.76 5.03 8.73
N ASN A 99 -10.72 5.29 7.41
CA ASN A 99 -11.86 5.12 6.50
C ASN A 99 -11.44 4.31 5.26
N PRO A 100 -11.20 2.99 5.44
CA PRO A 100 -10.59 2.17 4.42
C PRO A 100 -11.37 2.17 3.11
N GLY A 101 -10.65 2.21 2.01
CA GLY A 101 -11.19 1.98 0.67
C GLY A 101 -10.42 0.87 -0.01
N VAL A 102 -11.13 0.02 -0.73
CA VAL A 102 -10.56 -1.04 -1.56
C VAL A 102 -11.15 -0.90 -2.95
N VAL A 103 -10.33 -1.04 -3.98
CA VAL A 103 -10.78 -1.02 -5.38
C VAL A 103 -10.26 -2.22 -6.16
N PHE A 104 -11.05 -2.63 -7.14
CA PHE A 104 -10.78 -3.73 -8.05
C PHE A 104 -11.06 -3.25 -9.48
N TYR A 105 -10.11 -3.47 -10.38
CA TYR A 105 -10.25 -3.11 -11.78
C TYR A 105 -9.70 -4.21 -12.69
N GLU A 106 -10.51 -4.63 -13.64
CA GLU A 106 -10.15 -5.64 -14.64
C GLU A 106 -9.83 -4.96 -15.97
N GLY A 107 -8.67 -5.29 -16.54
CA GLY A 107 -8.23 -4.76 -17.82
C GLY A 107 -7.09 -3.77 -17.71
N GLU A 108 -6.88 -2.99 -18.78
CA GLU A 108 -5.74 -2.08 -18.89
C GLU A 108 -6.07 -0.68 -18.35
N ILE A 109 -5.10 -0.09 -17.65
CA ILE A 109 -5.22 1.25 -17.10
C ILE A 109 -5.36 2.27 -18.23
N THR A 110 -6.46 3.04 -18.19
CA THR A 110 -6.80 4.03 -19.23
C THR A 110 -6.18 5.40 -18.94
N GLU A 111 -6.07 6.25 -19.96
CA GLU A 111 -5.53 7.61 -19.80
C GLU A 111 -6.29 8.45 -18.74
N PRO A 112 -7.64 8.46 -18.70
CA PRO A 112 -8.36 9.18 -17.64
C PRO A 112 -8.02 8.69 -16.22
N MET A 113 -7.66 7.41 -16.06
CA MET A 113 -7.24 6.84 -14.78
C MET A 113 -5.86 7.36 -14.38
N LYS A 114 -4.93 7.46 -15.34
CA LYS A 114 -3.61 8.07 -15.11
C LYS A 114 -3.74 9.54 -14.73
N GLU A 115 -4.57 10.29 -15.45
CA GLU A 115 -4.89 11.70 -15.13
C GLU A 115 -5.46 11.85 -13.72
N TYR A 116 -6.38 10.95 -13.31
CA TYR A 116 -6.90 10.93 -11.95
C TYR A 116 -5.79 10.73 -10.91
N ALA A 117 -4.86 9.80 -11.15
CA ALA A 117 -3.77 9.53 -10.21
C ALA A 117 -2.84 10.72 -10.06
N ILE A 118 -2.45 11.35 -11.17
CA ILE A 118 -1.64 12.58 -11.17
C ILE A 118 -2.35 13.71 -10.44
N GLY A 119 -3.66 13.88 -10.69
CA GLY A 119 -4.47 14.85 -9.98
C GLY A 119 -4.58 14.57 -8.48
N ALA A 120 -4.73 13.31 -8.06
CA ALA A 120 -4.77 12.94 -6.64
C ALA A 120 -3.45 13.22 -5.88
N ILE A 121 -2.32 13.31 -6.59
CA ILE A 121 -1.02 13.69 -6.03
C ILE A 121 -0.90 15.21 -5.86
N HIS A 122 -1.51 16.01 -6.74
CA HIS A 122 -1.37 17.47 -6.75
C HIS A 122 -2.55 18.22 -6.12
N GLU A 123 -3.74 17.63 -6.10
CA GLU A 123 -5.00 18.27 -5.73
C GLU A 123 -5.68 17.55 -4.56
N ILE A 124 -6.80 18.11 -4.07
CA ILE A 124 -7.62 17.50 -3.01
C ILE A 124 -8.94 17.03 -3.63
N TYR A 125 -9.11 15.71 -3.66
CA TYR A 125 -10.35 15.09 -4.15
C TYR A 125 -11.37 14.85 -3.05
N THR A 126 -12.65 14.87 -3.46
CA THR A 126 -13.76 14.49 -2.61
C THR A 126 -14.10 13.01 -2.80
N ILE A 127 -14.70 12.38 -1.79
CA ILE A 127 -15.16 10.99 -1.87
C ILE A 127 -16.19 10.83 -2.99
N SER A 128 -17.12 11.77 -3.13
CA SER A 128 -18.14 11.74 -4.18
C SER A 128 -17.54 11.78 -5.59
N TYR A 129 -16.51 12.61 -5.80
CA TYR A 129 -15.79 12.66 -7.08
C TYR A 129 -15.12 11.32 -7.40
N ALA A 130 -14.47 10.70 -6.40
CA ALA A 130 -13.84 9.39 -6.57
C ALA A 130 -14.87 8.27 -6.87
N GLU A 131 -16.03 8.28 -6.22
CA GLU A 131 -17.10 7.31 -6.51
C GLU A 131 -17.67 7.46 -7.91
N GLU A 132 -17.94 8.70 -8.35
CA GLU A 132 -18.43 8.98 -9.70
C GLU A 132 -17.40 8.53 -10.75
N PHE A 133 -16.14 8.87 -10.52
CA PHE A 133 -15.03 8.46 -11.38
C PHE A 133 -14.94 6.92 -11.47
N ALA A 134 -14.96 6.23 -10.33
CA ALA A 134 -14.88 4.78 -10.27
C ALA A 134 -16.01 4.11 -11.06
N ARG A 135 -17.28 4.55 -10.86
CA ARG A 135 -18.43 4.04 -11.62
C ARG A 135 -18.29 4.28 -13.12
N ARG A 136 -17.83 5.47 -13.52
CA ARG A 136 -17.65 5.83 -14.93
C ARG A 136 -16.60 4.95 -15.62
N MET A 137 -15.53 4.60 -14.91
CA MET A 137 -14.44 3.76 -15.42
C MET A 137 -14.68 2.25 -15.26
N GLY A 138 -15.77 1.84 -14.60
CA GLY A 138 -16.01 0.42 -14.30
C GLY A 138 -15.12 -0.13 -13.18
N ILE A 139 -14.54 0.75 -12.36
CA ILE A 139 -13.77 0.36 -11.17
C ILE A 139 -14.76 -0.05 -10.09
N ARG A 140 -14.64 -1.29 -9.62
CA ARG A 140 -15.43 -1.81 -8.51
C ARG A 140 -14.77 -1.37 -7.22
N PHE A 141 -15.55 -0.91 -6.25
CA PHE A 141 -15.01 -0.40 -5.00
C PHE A 141 -15.83 -0.83 -3.80
N HIS A 142 -15.14 -1.03 -2.68
CA HIS A 142 -15.74 -1.28 -1.38
C HIS A 142 -15.29 -0.20 -0.41
N LYS A 143 -16.24 0.32 0.36
CA LYS A 143 -16.02 1.38 1.36
C LYS A 143 -16.27 0.82 2.74
N PHE A 144 -15.29 0.97 3.61
CA PHE A 144 -15.49 0.80 5.03
C PHE A 144 -15.67 2.17 5.69
N LYS A 145 -16.70 2.32 6.55
CA LYS A 145 -17.12 3.62 7.10
C LYS A 145 -17.41 4.65 6.01
N LYS A 146 -16.71 5.80 6.01
CA LYS A 146 -16.88 6.84 4.98
C LYS A 146 -16.20 6.46 3.66
N GLY A 147 -15.26 5.50 3.68
CA GLY A 147 -14.51 5.03 2.51
C GLY A 147 -13.69 6.10 1.81
N ARG A 148 -12.95 6.91 2.57
CA ARG A 148 -12.07 7.94 1.99
C ARG A 148 -10.91 7.31 1.21
N GLY A 149 -10.42 6.15 1.65
CA GLY A 149 -9.33 5.43 1.00
C GLY A 149 -9.60 5.06 -0.47
N ILE A 150 -10.82 5.17 -0.98
CA ILE A 150 -11.07 4.95 -2.41
C ILE A 150 -10.27 5.93 -3.28
N ILE A 151 -10.02 7.16 -2.79
CA ILE A 151 -9.27 8.18 -3.52
C ILE A 151 -7.84 7.66 -3.78
N GLY A 152 -7.15 7.26 -2.72
CA GLY A 152 -5.79 6.76 -2.83
C GLY A 152 -5.73 5.39 -3.50
N SER A 153 -6.73 4.54 -3.30
CA SER A 153 -6.78 3.23 -3.94
C SER A 153 -6.90 3.32 -5.47
N ILE A 154 -7.74 4.23 -5.98
CA ILE A 154 -7.84 4.50 -7.42
C ILE A 154 -6.52 5.06 -7.94
N ALA A 155 -5.92 6.04 -7.24
CA ALA A 155 -4.64 6.61 -7.63
C ALA A 155 -3.54 5.53 -7.66
N ALA A 156 -3.50 4.64 -6.67
CA ALA A 156 -2.48 3.61 -6.54
C ALA A 156 -2.56 2.56 -7.64
N ILE A 157 -3.75 2.17 -8.10
CA ILE A 157 -3.86 1.25 -9.25
C ILE A 157 -3.50 1.93 -10.57
N SER A 158 -3.72 3.24 -10.66
CA SER A 158 -3.73 3.97 -11.94
C SER A 158 -2.47 4.75 -12.27
N ILE A 159 -1.60 5.02 -11.28
CA ILE A 159 -0.38 5.78 -11.51
C ILE A 159 0.61 4.98 -12.38
N GLU A 160 1.19 5.67 -13.36
CA GLU A 160 2.34 5.20 -14.13
C GLU A 160 3.61 5.71 -13.45
N LEU A 161 4.61 4.83 -13.32
CA LEU A 161 5.83 5.12 -12.60
C LEU A 161 7.00 5.13 -13.59
N ASP A 162 7.51 6.32 -13.87
CA ASP A 162 8.67 6.50 -14.76
C ASP A 162 10.00 6.44 -14.01
N ASP A 163 9.97 6.75 -12.72
CA ASP A 163 11.09 6.67 -11.79
C ASP A 163 10.60 5.98 -10.51
N VAL A 164 11.32 4.95 -10.07
CA VAL A 164 10.91 4.10 -8.95
C VAL A 164 12.08 3.87 -8.02
N THR A 165 11.74 3.76 -6.75
CA THR A 165 12.65 3.29 -5.70
C THR A 165 12.02 2.08 -5.05
N TYR A 166 12.85 1.19 -4.52
CA TYR A 166 12.43 0.02 -3.78
C TYR A 166 12.48 0.33 -2.29
N GLU A 167 11.48 -0.13 -1.54
CA GLU A 167 11.46 -0.02 -0.08
C GLU A 167 11.26 -1.41 0.52
N LEU A 168 12.31 -1.97 1.12
CA LEU A 168 12.26 -3.22 1.85
C LEU A 168 11.73 -2.95 3.26
N LEU A 169 10.59 -3.55 3.60
CA LEU A 169 9.97 -3.44 4.92
C LEU A 169 10.13 -4.75 5.69
N ALA A 170 10.78 -4.67 6.86
CA ALA A 170 10.78 -5.75 7.84
C ALA A 170 9.65 -5.51 8.85
N TYR A 171 8.94 -6.57 9.24
CA TYR A 171 7.87 -6.49 10.24
C TYR A 171 8.23 -7.22 11.53
N ARG A 172 7.71 -6.69 12.63
CA ARG A 172 7.89 -7.23 13.98
C ARG A 172 6.92 -8.40 14.19
N ILE A 173 7.31 -9.33 15.04
CA ILE A 173 6.36 -10.29 15.61
C ILE A 173 5.35 -9.57 16.52
N PRO A 174 4.08 -10.03 16.60
CA PRO A 174 3.00 -9.33 17.33
C PRO A 174 3.31 -9.03 18.79
N GLU A 175 4.04 -9.90 19.48
CA GLU A 175 4.42 -9.76 20.89
C GLU A 175 5.27 -8.52 21.15
N ASN A 176 5.91 -7.99 20.11
CA ASN A 176 6.77 -6.82 20.19
C ASN A 176 6.07 -5.51 19.82
N TYR A 177 4.79 -5.51 19.43
CA TYR A 177 4.12 -4.26 19.07
C TYR A 177 4.09 -3.27 20.25
N GLY A 178 4.31 -1.98 19.96
CA GLY A 178 4.40 -0.92 20.98
C GLY A 178 5.66 -0.92 21.85
N THR A 179 6.48 -1.97 21.87
CA THR A 179 7.75 -1.96 22.61
C THR A 179 8.84 -1.20 21.84
N LYS A 180 9.91 -0.76 22.52
CA LYS A 180 11.08 -0.15 21.86
C LYS A 180 11.69 -1.15 20.87
N ARG A 181 12.05 -0.69 19.67
CA ARG A 181 12.77 -1.52 18.70
C ARG A 181 14.20 -1.76 19.20
N LEU A 182 14.70 -2.96 18.96
CA LEU A 182 16.05 -3.36 19.32
C LEU A 182 16.83 -3.50 18.01
N LEU A 183 17.39 -2.37 17.57
CA LEU A 183 18.26 -2.28 16.40
C LEU A 183 19.68 -1.98 16.85
N ASP A 184 20.65 -2.49 16.12
CA ASP A 184 22.06 -2.22 16.32
C ASP A 184 22.48 -1.05 15.42
N ASP A 185 22.70 0.11 16.02
CA ASP A 185 23.06 1.33 15.28
C ASP A 185 24.37 1.11 14.50
N ASP A 186 25.39 0.49 15.11
CA ASP A 186 26.68 0.27 14.45
C ASP A 186 26.52 -0.57 13.17
N SER A 187 25.62 -1.57 13.21
CA SER A 187 25.27 -2.36 12.03
C SER A 187 24.57 -1.53 10.95
N ILE A 188 23.74 -0.56 11.32
CA ILE A 188 23.02 0.31 10.38
C ILE A 188 23.98 1.29 9.72
N PHE A 189 24.87 1.91 10.50
CA PHE A 189 25.90 2.81 10.00
C PHE A 189 26.85 2.09 9.04
N LEU A 190 27.29 0.88 9.41
CA LEU A 190 28.13 0.05 8.53
C LEU A 190 27.40 -0.32 7.23
N MET A 191 26.13 -0.72 7.31
CA MET A 191 25.33 -1.00 6.11
C MET A 191 25.28 0.24 5.22
N ASN A 192 24.95 1.42 5.76
CA ASN A 192 24.88 2.65 5.00
C ASN A 192 26.21 3.02 4.34
N GLU A 193 27.35 2.86 5.03
CA GLU A 193 28.67 3.10 4.45
C GLU A 193 28.97 2.18 3.25
N LEU A 194 28.57 0.90 3.35
CA LEU A 194 28.88 -0.11 2.34
C LEU A 194 27.96 -0.05 1.11
N THR A 195 26.72 0.42 1.27
CA THR A 195 25.70 0.34 0.22
C THR A 195 25.24 1.69 -0.32
N TYR A 196 25.67 2.82 0.26
CA TYR A 196 25.40 4.13 -0.33
C TYR A 196 26.19 4.31 -1.65
N PRO A 197 25.59 4.83 -2.74
CA PRO A 197 24.24 5.41 -2.84
C PRO A 197 23.15 4.44 -3.33
N GLU A 198 23.45 3.14 -3.48
CA GLU A 198 22.45 2.14 -3.92
C GLU A 198 21.31 1.99 -2.93
N THR A 199 21.60 2.12 -1.63
CA THR A 199 20.61 2.39 -0.59
C THR A 199 20.80 3.81 -0.04
N PHE A 200 19.73 4.48 0.34
CA PHE A 200 19.77 5.88 0.75
C PHE A 200 18.72 6.18 1.82
N ASP A 201 18.78 7.38 2.41
CA ASP A 201 17.93 7.84 3.52
C ASP A 201 17.91 6.90 4.74
N ASN A 202 18.96 6.08 4.93
CA ASN A 202 19.01 5.14 6.04
C ASN A 202 19.40 5.78 7.37
N ILE A 203 20.16 6.88 7.32
CA ILE A 203 20.66 7.61 8.48
C ILE A 203 20.39 9.10 8.30
N ASP A 204 20.09 9.78 9.40
CA ASP A 204 20.14 11.23 9.46
C ASP A 204 21.56 11.65 9.85
N GLN A 205 22.31 12.22 8.88
CA GLN A 205 23.69 12.61 9.09
C GLN A 205 23.83 13.81 10.05
N GLU A 206 22.86 14.72 10.07
CA GLU A 206 22.93 15.93 10.91
C GLU A 206 22.66 15.61 12.37
N ALA A 207 21.68 14.74 12.62
CA ALA A 207 21.27 14.35 13.97
C ALA A 207 21.93 13.02 14.44
N ASN A 208 22.72 12.37 13.59
CA ASN A 208 23.46 11.14 13.85
C ASN A 208 22.60 10.02 14.46
N TYR A 209 21.49 9.68 13.80
CA TYR A 209 20.62 8.56 14.21
C TYR A 209 20.10 7.77 13.01
N ALA A 210 19.67 6.54 13.25
CA ALA A 210 19.07 5.68 12.25
C ALA A 210 17.69 6.18 11.81
N ALA A 211 17.55 6.58 10.55
CA ALA A 211 16.31 7.09 9.96
C ALA A 211 15.37 5.96 9.46
N ILE A 212 15.89 4.73 9.35
CA ILE A 212 15.11 3.55 8.94
C ILE A 212 14.07 3.10 9.97
N GLU A 213 14.16 3.57 11.23
CA GLU A 213 13.30 3.17 12.32
C GLU A 213 12.02 4.03 12.41
N PRO A 214 10.80 3.43 12.33
CA PRO A 214 9.58 4.16 12.62
C PRO A 214 9.44 4.45 14.12
N HIS A 215 9.24 5.71 14.51
CA HIS A 215 8.92 6.08 15.90
C HIS A 215 7.41 6.00 16.19
N THR A 216 6.78 4.86 15.88
CA THR A 216 5.36 4.58 16.14
C THR A 216 5.17 3.17 16.72
N PRO A 217 4.02 2.85 17.35
CA PRO A 217 3.71 1.49 17.82
C PRO A 217 3.42 0.50 16.68
N CYS A 218 3.63 0.88 15.42
CA CYS A 218 3.27 0.11 14.24
C CYS A 218 4.07 -1.20 14.11
N PRO A 219 3.59 -2.14 13.26
CA PRO A 219 4.25 -3.44 13.08
C PRO A 219 5.58 -3.38 12.32
N VAL A 220 5.95 -2.26 11.70
CA VAL A 220 7.20 -2.16 10.92
C VAL A 220 8.39 -2.13 11.88
N LEU A 221 9.39 -3.00 11.67
CA LEU A 221 10.66 -3.00 12.39
C LEU A 221 11.59 -1.92 11.81
N TYR A 222 11.88 -1.99 10.52
CA TYR A 222 12.63 -0.97 9.78
C TYR A 222 12.22 -0.97 8.30
N GLY A 223 12.54 0.11 7.61
CA GLY A 223 12.41 0.23 6.15
C GLY A 223 13.73 0.68 5.52
N ILE A 224 14.21 -0.01 4.48
CA ILE A 224 15.41 0.36 3.73
C ILE A 224 14.99 0.77 2.31
N ARG A 225 15.44 1.95 1.86
CA ARG A 225 15.21 2.42 0.49
C ARG A 225 16.42 2.17 -0.38
N GLY A 226 16.18 1.84 -1.64
CA GLY A 226 17.24 1.69 -2.63
C GLY A 226 16.79 1.80 -4.07
N ASN A 227 17.77 1.86 -4.97
CA ASN A 227 17.54 1.97 -6.42
C ASN A 227 17.32 0.61 -7.08
N ASN A 228 17.71 -0.48 -6.42
CA ASN A 228 17.66 -1.84 -6.94
C ASN A 228 17.11 -2.81 -5.86
N PRO A 229 16.34 -3.86 -6.26
CA PRO A 229 15.84 -4.90 -5.33
C PRO A 229 16.94 -5.76 -4.70
#